data_AF-A0A351MN01-F1
#
_entry.id   AF-A0A351MN01-F1
#
_cell.length_a   1.000
_cell.length_b   1.000
_cell.length_c   1.000
_cell.angle_alpha   90.00
_cell.angle_beta   90.00
_cell.angle_gamma   90.00
#
_symmetry.space_group_name_H-M   'P 1'
#
loop_
_entity.id
_entity.type
_entity.pdbx_description
1 polymer ?
#
loop_
_entity_poly.entity_id
_entity_poly.type
_entity_poly.pdbx_seq_one_letter_code
_entity_poly.pdbx_strand_id
1 'polypeptide(L)'
;MEFANPFAVLLMGVLAAFILYNIRRGNLGRQLFIREVPGVAAIDEVVGRAVELGRPVLFSTGLGGIDIVTLQAITVIGHVTKLAARFRTRVIVPTVDPMAIPLIEEVQREAHAAVGAEEAYDPADVRFLSGEQ
;
A
#
# COMPACT_ATOMS: atom_id res chain seq x y z
N MET A 1 28.51 2.08 37.47
CA MET A 1 27.05 1.87 37.34
C MET A 1 26.37 3.06 37.97
N GLU A 2 26.47 4.19 37.28
CA GLU A 2 26.10 5.53 37.77
C GLU A 2 24.64 5.81 37.38
N PHE A 3 23.79 5.97 38.40
CA PHE A 3 22.44 6.52 38.40
C PHE A 3 21.49 6.08 37.27
N ALA A 4 21.07 4.81 37.27
CA ALA A 4 19.69 4.55 36.88
C ALA A 4 18.80 5.24 37.92
N ASN A 5 18.26 6.42 37.58
CA ASN A 5 17.33 7.14 38.45
C ASN A 5 16.21 6.15 38.83
N PRO A 6 16.02 5.81 40.13
CA PRO A 6 15.04 4.80 40.53
C PRO A 6 13.64 5.14 40.03
N PHE A 7 13.34 6.43 39.84
CA PHE A 7 12.14 6.91 39.18
C PHE A 7 12.06 6.51 37.70
N ALA A 8 13.15 6.62 36.94
CA ALA A 8 13.20 6.22 35.54
C ALA A 8 13.05 4.70 35.36
N VAL A 9 13.63 3.90 36.27
CA VAL A 9 13.46 2.44 36.27
C VAL A 9 12.01 2.06 36.58
N LEU A 10 11.39 2.72 37.56
CA LEU A 10 9.98 2.52 37.88
C LEU A 10 9.08 2.89 36.70
N LEU A 11 9.30 4.06 36.09
CA LEU A 11 8.54 4.53 34.93
C LEU A 11 8.67 3.56 33.75
N MET A 12 9.89 3.08 33.47
CA MET A 12 10.14 2.09 32.41
C MET A 12 9.45 0.76 32.71
N GLY A 13 9.46 0.30 33.96
CA GLY A 13 8.75 -0.90 34.40
C GLY A 13 7.22 -0.77 34.25
N VAL A 14 6.64 0.35 34.64
CA VAL A 14 5.21 0.64 34.47
C VAL A 14 4.83 0.71 33.00
N LEU A 15 5.61 1.40 32.17
CA LEU A 15 5.37 1.48 30.73
C LEU A 15 5.46 0.10 30.06
N ALA A 16 6.49 -0.69 30.39
CA ALA A 16 6.65 -2.05 29.88
C ALA A 16 5.47 -2.94 30.30
N ALA A 17 5.05 -2.89 31.57
CA ALA A 17 3.89 -3.63 32.06
C ALA A 17 2.59 -3.22 31.35
N PHE A 18 2.39 -1.92 31.10
CA PHE A 18 1.25 -1.41 30.34
C PHE A 18 1.24 -1.89 28.88
N ILE A 19 2.39 -1.86 28.20
CA ILE A 19 2.53 -2.37 26.82
C ILE A 19 2.23 -3.88 26.79
N LEU A 20 2.86 -4.66 27.67
CA LEU A 20 2.65 -6.11 27.74
C LEU A 20 1.20 -6.48 28.08
N TYR A 21 0.55 -5.70 28.95
CA TYR A 21 -0.87 -5.86 29.26
C TYR A 21 -1.75 -5.64 28.02
N ASN A 22 -1.50 -4.61 27.22
CA ASN A 22 -2.26 -4.36 25.99
C ASN A 22 -2.00 -5.41 24.92
N ILE A 23 -0.75 -5.86 24.74
CA ILE A 23 -0.41 -6.97 23.83
C ILE A 23 -1.17 -8.24 24.23
N ARG A 24 -1.11 -8.60 25.52
CA ARG A 24 -1.82 -9.77 26.05
C ARG A 24 -3.33 -9.63 25.85
N ARG A 25 -3.91 -8.45 26.10
CA ARG A 25 -5.34 -8.19 25.83
C ARG A 25 -5.72 -8.35 24.36
N GLY A 26 -4.87 -7.93 23.42
CA GLY A 26 -5.07 -8.15 21.99
C GLY A 26 -5.02 -9.63 21.62
N ASN A 27 -4.02 -10.37 22.13
CA ASN A 27 -3.84 -11.79 21.85
C ASN A 27 -4.93 -12.69 22.45
N LEU A 28 -5.58 -12.27 23.54
CA LEU A 28 -6.72 -12.97 24.14
C LEU A 28 -8.04 -12.80 23.37
N GLY A 29 -8.00 -12.27 22.15
CA GLY A 29 -9.15 -12.22 21.25
C GLY A 29 -10.21 -11.19 21.66
N ARG A 30 -9.87 -10.21 22.50
CA ARG A 30 -10.76 -9.06 22.70
C ARG A 30 -10.87 -8.34 21.36
N GLN A 31 -12.10 -8.16 20.88
CA GLN A 31 -12.39 -7.37 19.69
C GLN A 31 -12.04 -5.90 19.99
N LEU A 32 -10.78 -5.55 19.77
CA LEU A 32 -10.33 -4.17 19.76
C LEU A 32 -10.86 -3.56 18.47
N PHE A 33 -11.69 -2.52 18.58
CA PHE A 33 -12.11 -1.76 17.41
C PHE A 33 -10.90 -1.01 16.86
N ILE A 34 -10.36 -1.49 15.74
CA ILE A 34 -9.36 -0.78 14.97
C ILE A 34 -10.11 0.12 14.01
N ARG A 35 -10.09 1.43 14.27
CA ARG A 35 -10.67 2.42 13.36
C ARG A 35 -9.85 2.42 12.06
N GLU A 36 -10.51 2.20 10.94
CA GLU A 36 -9.89 2.35 9.62
C GLU A 36 -9.52 3.82 9.36
N VAL A 37 -8.39 4.03 8.69
CA VAL A 37 -7.97 5.36 8.24
C VAL A 37 -8.87 5.73 7.05
N PRO A 38 -9.67 6.81 7.13
CA PRO A 38 -10.67 7.11 6.09
C PRO A 38 -10.08 7.22 4.69
N GLY A 39 -8.86 7.77 4.56
CA GLY A 39 -8.18 7.90 3.27
C GLY A 39 -7.74 6.56 2.66
N VAL A 40 -7.44 5.56 3.50
CA VAL A 40 -7.07 4.21 3.03
C VAL A 40 -8.33 3.43 2.65
N ALA A 41 -9.37 3.49 3.48
CA ALA A 41 -10.66 2.84 3.20
C ALA A 41 -11.32 3.38 1.92
N ALA A 42 -11.10 4.66 1.59
CA ALA A 42 -11.63 5.27 0.37
C ALA A 42 -11.07 4.65 -0.92
N ILE A 43 -9.92 3.96 -0.88
CA ILE A 43 -9.35 3.30 -2.05
C ILE A 43 -10.31 2.25 -2.60
N ASP A 44 -10.90 1.44 -1.72
CA ASP A 44 -11.83 0.38 -2.10
C ASP A 44 -13.08 0.95 -2.79
N GLU A 45 -13.62 2.05 -2.25
CA GLU A 45 -14.77 2.76 -2.83
C GLU A 45 -14.44 3.35 -4.21
N VAL A 46 -13.27 4.00 -4.35
CA VAL A 46 -12.87 4.64 -5.61
C VAL A 46 -12.62 3.60 -6.70
N VAL A 47 -11.98 2.47 -6.36
CA VAL A 47 -11.82 1.36 -7.30
C VAL A 47 -13.18 0.76 -7.67
N GLY A 48 -14.05 0.53 -6.69
CA GLY A 48 -15.42 0.07 -6.94
C GLY A 48 -16.19 1.00 -7.89
N ARG A 49 -16.06 2.32 -7.71
CA ARG A 49 -16.67 3.31 -8.61
C ARG A 49 -16.09 3.26 -10.02
N ALA A 50 -14.78 3.07 -10.16
CA ALA A 50 -14.15 2.91 -11.48
C ALA A 50 -14.70 1.67 -12.21
N VAL A 51 -14.88 0.56 -11.48
CA VAL A 51 -15.52 -0.67 -11.96
C VAL A 51 -16.95 -0.39 -12.43
N GLU A 52 -17.77 0.26 -11.60
CA GLU A 52 -19.16 0.60 -11.93
C GLU A 52 -19.28 1.51 -13.15
N LEU A 53 -18.33 2.44 -13.33
CA LEU A 53 -18.29 3.34 -14.49
C LEU A 53 -17.71 2.68 -15.75
N GLY A 54 -17.14 1.49 -15.65
CA GLY A 54 -16.43 0.82 -16.74
C GLY A 54 -15.20 1.61 -17.22
N ARG A 55 -14.55 2.36 -16.33
CA ARG A 55 -13.39 3.21 -16.64
C ARG A 55 -12.13 2.67 -15.96
N PRO A 56 -10.95 2.79 -16.58
CA PRO A 56 -9.70 2.40 -15.95
C PRO A 56 -9.38 3.28 -14.73
N VAL A 57 -8.68 2.70 -13.76
CA VAL A 57 -8.07 3.44 -12.65
C VAL A 57 -6.76 4.06 -13.15
N LEU A 58 -6.53 5.33 -12.85
CA LEU A 58 -5.24 5.99 -13.09
C LEU A 58 -4.52 6.11 -11.74
N PHE A 59 -3.30 5.59 -11.64
CA PHE A 59 -2.49 5.70 -10.44
C PHE A 59 -1.18 6.40 -10.76
N SER A 60 -0.83 7.46 -10.01
CA SER A 60 0.45 8.15 -10.15
C SER A 60 1.39 7.79 -9.00
N THR A 61 2.63 7.43 -9.33
CA THR A 61 3.74 7.24 -8.36
C THR A 61 4.41 8.56 -7.96
N GLY A 62 3.93 9.70 -8.47
CA GLY A 62 4.57 11.00 -8.33
C GLY A 62 5.48 11.34 -9.53
N LEU A 63 6.16 12.49 -9.41
CA LEU A 63 7.07 13.03 -10.44
C LEU A 63 8.56 12.87 -10.07
N GLY A 64 8.83 12.26 -8.92
CA GLY A 64 10.20 11.99 -8.46
C GLY A 64 10.79 10.75 -9.12
N GLY A 65 12.09 10.55 -8.94
CA GLY A 65 12.73 9.28 -9.30
C GLY A 65 12.44 8.17 -8.29
N ILE A 66 13.10 7.02 -8.45
CA ILE A 66 13.08 5.95 -7.45
C ILE A 66 13.73 6.42 -6.15
N ASP A 67 12.90 6.65 -5.14
CA ASP A 67 13.29 6.85 -3.75
C ASP A 67 12.39 6.02 -2.82
N ILE A 68 12.53 6.23 -1.50
CA ILE A 68 11.74 5.52 -0.49
C ILE A 68 10.23 5.78 -0.69
N VAL A 69 9.85 6.99 -1.10
CA VAL A 69 8.44 7.38 -1.27
C VAL A 69 7.85 6.74 -2.52
N THR A 70 8.58 6.75 -3.63
CA THR A 70 8.18 6.09 -4.87
C THR A 70 8.04 4.57 -4.67
N LEU A 71 8.96 3.92 -3.95
CA LEU A 71 8.85 2.49 -3.63
C LEU A 71 7.61 2.17 -2.77
N GLN A 72 7.28 3.04 -1.81
CA GLN A 72 6.04 2.92 -1.03
C GLN A 72 4.80 3.07 -1.91
N ALA A 73 4.80 4.03 -2.83
CA ALA A 73 3.70 4.21 -3.79
C ALA A 73 3.52 2.98 -4.68
N ILE A 74 4.61 2.39 -5.18
CA ILE A 74 4.56 1.15 -5.97
C ILE A 74 3.99 -0.02 -5.16
N THR A 75 4.33 -0.12 -3.88
CA THR A 75 3.71 -1.14 -2.99
C THR A 75 2.19 -0.94 -2.90
N VAL A 76 1.72 0.31 -2.81
CA VAL A 76 0.28 0.63 -2.80
C VAL A 76 -0.37 0.29 -4.15
N ILE A 77 0.30 0.50 -5.28
CA ILE A 77 -0.19 0.08 -6.61
C ILE A 77 -0.50 -1.41 -6.64
N GLY A 78 0.33 -2.26 -6.04
CA GLY A 78 0.07 -3.70 -5.97
C GLY A 78 -1.27 -4.02 -5.32
N HIS A 79 -1.63 -3.32 -4.24
CA HIS A 79 -2.93 -3.46 -3.59
C HIS A 79 -4.09 -2.98 -4.49
N VAL A 80 -3.95 -1.79 -5.10
CA VAL A 80 -4.98 -1.23 -6.01
C VAL A 80 -5.19 -2.13 -7.23
N THR A 81 -4.10 -2.60 -7.83
CA THR A 81 -4.12 -3.50 -8.99
C THR A 81 -4.78 -4.82 -8.65
N LYS A 82 -4.44 -5.41 -7.49
CA LYS A 82 -5.07 -6.65 -7.02
C LYS A 82 -6.59 -6.49 -6.86
N LEU A 83 -7.03 -5.35 -6.32
CA LEU A 83 -8.46 -5.07 -6.15
C LEU A 83 -9.17 -4.87 -7.50
N ALA A 84 -8.60 -4.07 -8.40
CA ALA A 84 -9.16 -3.78 -9.71
C ALA A 84 -9.19 -5.04 -10.62
N ALA A 85 -8.15 -5.87 -10.55
CA ALA A 85 -8.02 -7.10 -11.34
C ALA A 85 -9.12 -8.12 -11.05
N ARG A 86 -9.65 -8.18 -9.81
CA ARG A 86 -10.81 -9.04 -9.47
C ARG A 86 -12.04 -8.74 -10.32
N PHE A 87 -12.17 -7.50 -10.76
CA PHE A 87 -13.27 -7.02 -11.59
C PHE A 87 -12.85 -6.76 -13.03
N ARG A 88 -11.67 -7.26 -13.45
CA ARG A 88 -11.08 -7.04 -14.79
C ARG A 88 -11.03 -5.56 -15.20
N THR A 89 -10.81 -4.68 -14.22
CA THR A 89 -10.65 -3.24 -14.46
C THR A 89 -9.17 -2.92 -14.56
N ARG A 90 -8.79 -2.18 -15.60
CA ARG A 90 -7.39 -1.82 -15.87
C ARG A 90 -6.88 -0.78 -14.88
N VAL A 91 -5.59 -0.84 -14.56
CA VAL A 91 -4.89 0.16 -13.76
C VAL A 91 -3.73 0.73 -14.57
N ILE A 92 -3.90 1.96 -15.05
CA ILE A 92 -2.91 2.66 -15.87
C ILE A 92 -1.97 3.44 -14.94
N VAL A 93 -0.67 3.23 -15.10
CA VAL A 93 0.38 3.85 -14.28
C VAL A 93 1.32 4.65 -15.16
N PRO A 94 1.09 5.96 -15.34
CA PRO A 94 2.10 6.84 -15.93
C PRO A 94 3.26 7.06 -14.96
N THR A 95 4.49 6.95 -15.46
CA THR A 95 5.72 7.26 -14.74
C THR A 95 6.64 8.13 -15.58
N VAL A 96 7.33 9.07 -14.92
CA VAL A 96 8.38 9.91 -15.53
C VAL A 96 9.78 9.33 -15.33
N ASP A 97 9.90 8.26 -14.54
CA ASP A 97 11.16 7.56 -14.30
C ASP A 97 11.17 6.22 -15.06
N PRO A 98 12.07 6.03 -16.05
CA PRO A 98 12.14 4.78 -16.80
C PRO A 98 12.60 3.60 -15.94
N MET A 99 13.32 3.85 -14.84
CA MET A 99 13.77 2.79 -13.92
C MET A 99 12.60 2.21 -13.12
N ALA A 100 11.52 2.96 -12.93
CA ALA A 100 10.35 2.50 -12.18
C ALA A 100 9.48 1.52 -13.00
N ILE A 101 9.56 1.56 -14.33
CA ILE A 101 8.77 0.72 -15.24
C ILE A 101 8.86 -0.77 -14.89
N PRO A 102 10.05 -1.42 -14.88
CA PRO A 102 10.13 -2.86 -14.62
C PRO A 102 9.61 -3.23 -13.23
N LEU A 103 9.75 -2.35 -12.24
CA LEU A 103 9.26 -2.59 -10.88
C LEU A 103 7.74 -2.50 -10.82
N ILE A 104 7.14 -1.52 -11.50
CA ILE A 104 5.68 -1.39 -11.61
C ILE A 104 5.09 -2.58 -12.36
N GLU A 105 5.70 -2.97 -13.50
CA GLU A 105 5.27 -4.11 -14.29
C GLU A 105 5.27 -5.41 -13.47
N GLU A 106 6.35 -5.67 -12.72
CA GLU A 106 6.45 -6.85 -11.87
C GLU A 106 5.35 -6.86 -10.80
N VAL A 107 5.16 -5.73 -10.10
CA VAL A 107 4.12 -5.61 -9.06
C VAL A 107 2.72 -5.77 -9.63
N GLN A 108 2.44 -5.23 -10.82
CA GLN A 108 1.15 -5.41 -11.47
C GLN A 108 0.94 -6.88 -11.89
N ARG A 109 1.96 -7.51 -12.48
CA ARG A 109 1.90 -8.93 -12.87
C ARG A 109 1.64 -9.83 -11.67
N GLU A 110 2.37 -9.64 -10.56
CA GLU A 110 2.15 -10.37 -9.32
C GLU A 110 0.73 -10.14 -8.75
N ALA A 111 0.25 -8.90 -8.80
CA ALA A 111 -1.10 -8.56 -8.32
C ALA A 111 -2.21 -9.24 -9.14
N HIS A 112 -2.04 -9.30 -10.47
CA HIS A 112 -2.92 -10.04 -11.38
C HIS A 112 -2.86 -11.56 -11.12
N ALA A 113 -1.66 -12.11 -10.96
CA ALA A 113 -1.45 -13.52 -10.65
C ALA A 113 -2.10 -13.92 -9.32
N ALA A 114 -1.99 -13.07 -8.29
CA ALA A 114 -2.56 -13.31 -6.96
C ALA A 114 -4.10 -13.43 -6.93
N VAL A 115 -4.79 -13.07 -8.02
CA VAL A 115 -6.25 -13.24 -8.18
C VAL A 115 -6.62 -14.15 -9.35
N GLY A 116 -5.63 -14.80 -9.97
CA GLY A 116 -5.82 -15.71 -11.10
C GLY A 116 -6.26 -15.02 -12.40
N ALA A 117 -5.87 -13.76 -12.60
CA ALA A 117 -6.18 -12.95 -13.78
C ALA A 117 -4.91 -12.52 -14.52
N GLU A 118 -3.93 -13.41 -14.64
CA GLU A 118 -2.63 -13.18 -15.28
C GLU A 118 -2.79 -12.73 -16.74
N GLU A 119 -3.78 -13.27 -17.44
CA GLU A 119 -4.09 -12.97 -18.84
C GLU A 119 -4.65 -11.55 -19.03
N ALA A 120 -5.14 -10.92 -17.96
CA ALA A 120 -5.67 -9.56 -18.01
C ALA A 120 -4.60 -8.48 -17.83
N TYR A 121 -3.36 -8.86 -17.52
CA TYR A 121 -2.24 -7.92 -17.43
C TYR A 121 -1.83 -7.44 -18.83
N ASP A 122 -1.72 -6.12 -19.00
CA ASP A 122 -1.29 -5.46 -20.23
C ASP A 122 -0.07 -4.57 -19.93
N PRO A 123 1.13 -4.87 -20.46
CA PRO A 123 2.31 -4.02 -20.28
C PRO A 123 2.10 -2.57 -20.74
N ALA A 124 1.20 -2.32 -21.69
CA ALA A 124 0.89 -0.95 -22.15
C ALA A 124 0.14 -0.09 -21.11
N ASP A 125 -0.27 -0.68 -19.98
CA ASP A 125 -0.79 0.04 -18.83
C ASP A 125 0.30 0.77 -18.04
N VAL A 126 1.56 0.34 -18.12
CA VAL A 126 2.71 1.07 -17.55
C VAL A 126 3.28 1.99 -18.61
N ARG A 127 3.09 3.30 -18.43
CA ARG A 127 3.39 4.29 -19.48
C ARG A 127 4.51 5.21 -19.08
N PHE A 128 5.59 5.19 -19.84
CA PHE A 128 6.62 6.21 -19.71
C PHE A 128 6.14 7.54 -20.31
N LEU A 129 6.29 8.63 -19.56
CA LEU A 129 6.05 9.98 -20.02
C LEU A 129 7.38 10.73 -20.11
N SER A 130 7.85 11.01 -21.33
CA SER A 130 9.03 11.84 -21.53
C SER A 130 8.72 13.30 -21.21
N GLY A 131 9.65 13.98 -20.54
CA GLY A 131 9.58 15.42 -20.30
C GLY A 131 9.84 16.27 -21.55
N GLU A 132 10.35 15.66 -22.62
CA GLU A 132 10.48 16.27 -23.93
C GLU A 132 9.25 15.88 -24.76
N GLN A 133 8.38 16.86 -25.02
CA GLN A 133 7.25 16.79 -25.95
C GLN A 133 7.31 17.99 -26.90
#